data_AF-A0A2X5BKI3-F1
#
_entry.id   AF-A0A2X5BKI3-F1
#
_cell.length_a   1.000
_cell.length_b   1.000
_cell.length_c   1.000
_cell.angle_alpha   90.00
_cell.angle_beta   90.00
_cell.angle_gamma   90.00
#
_symmetry.space_group_name_H-M   'P 1'
#
loop_
_entity.id
_entity.type
_entity.pdbx_description
1 polymer ?
#
loop_
_entity_poly.entity_id
_entity_poly.type
_entity_poly.pdbx_seq_one_letter_code
_entity_poly.pdbx_strand_id
1 'polypeptide(L)'
;MDNAVPARAEDVPPVNAPPGISLPHNAEPGPIRDRNDALERLRCIRRWFESSEPSSPTIPLLRQAERLVGKRFSEVINEIPVELLEKWDALE
;
A
#
# COMPACT_ATOMS: atom_id res chain seq x y z
N MET A 1 -46.63 -60.04 -21.40
CA MET A 1 -46.96 -59.28 -20.18
C MET A 1 -45.68 -59.09 -19.41
N ASP A 2 -45.32 -57.81 -19.24
CA ASP A 2 -44.48 -57.26 -18.17
C ASP A 2 -42.99 -57.68 -18.22
N ASN A 3 -42.01 -56.78 -18.32
CA ASN A 3 -41.88 -55.56 -17.55
C ASN A 3 -40.82 -54.65 -18.20
N ALA A 4 -41.10 -53.35 -18.24
CA ALA A 4 -40.19 -52.31 -18.72
C ALA A 4 -39.62 -51.55 -17.52
N VAL A 5 -38.29 -51.47 -17.38
CA VAL A 5 -37.59 -50.34 -16.72
C VAL A 5 -36.13 -50.27 -17.21
N PRO A 6 -35.65 -49.16 -17.82
CA PRO A 6 -34.24 -48.83 -17.89
C PRO A 6 -33.84 -47.98 -16.66
N ALA A 7 -32.89 -48.48 -15.87
CA ALA A 7 -32.33 -47.75 -14.73
C ALA A 7 -31.22 -46.80 -15.20
N ARG A 8 -31.60 -45.52 -15.21
CA ARG A 8 -30.85 -44.26 -15.24
C ARG A 8 -29.33 -44.34 -14.96
N ALA A 9 -28.56 -43.80 -15.89
CA ALA A 9 -27.17 -43.40 -15.67
C ALA A 9 -27.10 -42.32 -14.58
N GLU A 10 -26.27 -42.57 -13.57
CA GLU A 10 -26.02 -41.65 -12.47
C GLU A 10 -25.22 -40.45 -12.97
N ASP A 11 -25.82 -39.29 -12.81
CA ASP A 11 -25.28 -37.95 -13.07
C ASP A 11 -24.13 -37.69 -12.08
N VAL A 12 -22.89 -37.68 -12.57
CA VAL A 12 -21.72 -37.33 -11.78
C VAL A 12 -21.74 -35.81 -11.57
N PRO A 13 -21.86 -35.29 -10.34
CA PRO A 13 -21.90 -33.85 -10.14
C PRO A 13 -20.53 -33.24 -10.51
N PRO A 14 -20.49 -32.04 -11.11
CA PRO A 14 -19.24 -31.41 -11.47
C PRO A 14 -18.46 -31.03 -10.21
N VAL A 15 -17.16 -31.31 -10.28
CA VAL A 15 -16.08 -30.95 -9.36
C VAL A 15 -16.28 -29.57 -8.72
N ASN A 16 -16.39 -29.55 -7.40
CA ASN A 16 -16.41 -28.32 -6.62
C ASN A 16 -14.98 -27.76 -6.58
N ALA A 17 -14.65 -26.87 -7.53
CA ALA A 17 -13.42 -26.11 -7.50
C ALA A 17 -13.40 -25.25 -6.21
N PRO A 18 -12.27 -25.16 -5.48
CA PRO A 18 -12.21 -24.32 -4.29
C PRO A 18 -12.48 -22.86 -4.68
N PRO A 19 -13.16 -22.07 -3.82
CA PRO A 19 -13.38 -20.66 -4.10
C PRO A 19 -12.03 -19.99 -4.27
N GLY A 20 -11.74 -19.53 -5.49
CA GLY A 20 -10.60 -18.68 -5.74
C GLY A 20 -10.69 -17.50 -4.80
N ILE A 21 -9.66 -17.32 -3.97
CA ILE A 21 -9.51 -16.12 -3.16
C ILE A 21 -9.39 -14.97 -4.15
N SER A 22 -10.49 -14.25 -4.39
CA SER A 22 -10.43 -12.96 -5.05
C SER A 22 -9.66 -12.03 -4.12
N LEU A 23 -8.34 -11.98 -4.31
CA LEU A 23 -7.51 -10.92 -3.77
C LEU A 23 -8.13 -9.59 -4.24
N PRO A 24 -8.52 -8.67 -3.35
CA PRO A 24 -8.99 -7.36 -3.78
C PRO A 24 -7.81 -6.63 -4.45
N HIS A 25 -7.72 -6.79 -5.77
CA HIS A 25 -6.84 -6.01 -6.60
C HIS A 25 -7.55 -4.68 -6.85
N ASN A 26 -6.93 -3.57 -6.44
CA ASN A 26 -7.41 -2.20 -6.63
C ASN A 26 -8.51 -1.68 -5.68
N ALA A 27 -8.38 -1.92 -4.37
CA ALA A 27 -8.99 -0.99 -3.42
C ALA A 27 -8.18 0.32 -3.45
N GLU A 28 -8.81 1.42 -3.86
CA GLU A 28 -8.25 2.76 -3.72
C GLU A 28 -7.74 2.96 -2.28
N PRO A 29 -6.56 3.57 -2.09
CA PRO A 29 -6.11 4.04 -0.80
C PRO A 29 -7.23 4.72 0.00
N GLY A 30 -7.72 4.04 1.03
CA GLY A 30 -8.59 4.69 2.01
C GLY A 30 -7.90 5.90 2.64
N PRO A 31 -8.67 6.82 3.25
CA PRO A 31 -8.10 7.99 3.92
C PRO A 31 -7.12 7.57 5.01
N ILE A 32 -6.08 8.39 5.21
CA ILE A 32 -5.11 8.19 6.29
C ILE A 32 -5.84 8.36 7.63
N ARG A 33 -5.79 7.33 8.47
CA ARG A 33 -6.58 7.27 9.72
C ARG A 33 -5.86 7.86 10.92
N ASP A 34 -4.56 7.68 10.96
CA ASP A 34 -3.72 8.11 12.07
C ASP A 34 -2.28 8.33 11.61
N ARG A 35 -1.42 8.71 12.56
CA ARG A 35 -0.01 9.01 12.31
C ARG A 35 0.78 7.78 11.83
N ASN A 36 0.46 6.58 12.31
CA ASN A 36 1.17 5.37 11.92
C ASN A 36 0.79 4.97 10.49
N ASP A 37 -0.49 5.10 10.13
CA ASP A 37 -0.96 4.90 8.75
C ASP A 37 -0.26 5.87 7.79
N ALA A 38 -0.10 7.15 8.19
CA ALA A 38 0.67 8.13 7.41
C ALA A 38 2.13 7.70 7.21
N LEU A 39 2.79 7.22 8.28
CA LEU A 39 4.17 6.74 8.24
C LEU A 39 4.32 5.53 7.31
N GLU A 40 3.39 4.58 7.35
CA GLU A 40 3.38 3.44 6.44
C GLU A 40 3.17 3.86 4.99
N ARG A 41 2.34 4.89 4.75
CA ARG A 41 2.21 5.48 3.41
C ARG A 41 3.51 6.08 2.90
N LEU A 42 4.20 6.85 3.73
CA LEU A 42 5.52 7.43 3.39
C LEU A 42 6.53 6.33 3.04
N ARG A 43 6.60 5.27 3.85
CA ARG A 43 7.46 4.10 3.60
C ARG A 43 7.10 3.38 2.30
N CYS A 44 5.82 3.29 1.97
CA CYS A 44 5.36 2.72 0.71
C CYS A 44 5.85 3.56 -0.48
N ILE A 45 5.64 4.88 -0.43
CA ILE A 45 6.07 5.82 -1.47
C ILE A 45 7.59 5.78 -1.63
N ARG A 46 8.37 5.82 -0.54
CA ARG A 46 9.83 5.75 -0.62
C ARG A 46 10.31 4.47 -1.29
N ARG A 47 9.75 3.31 -0.92
CA ARG A 47 10.13 2.03 -1.53
C ARG A 47 9.85 2.01 -3.03
N TRP A 48 8.75 2.62 -3.46
CA TRP A 48 8.49 2.79 -4.89
C TRP A 48 9.62 3.60 -5.55
N PHE A 49 9.99 4.77 -5.03
CA PHE A 49 11.10 5.56 -5.57
C PHE A 49 12.43 4.79 -5.57
N GLU A 50 12.76 4.08 -4.50
CA GLU A 50 13.98 3.27 -4.41
C GLU A 50 14.04 2.18 -5.50
N SER A 51 12.89 1.62 -5.90
CA SER A 51 12.81 0.59 -6.95
C SER A 51 12.65 1.15 -8.37
N SER A 52 11.91 2.24 -8.53
CA SER A 52 11.47 2.77 -9.82
C SER A 52 12.36 3.91 -10.30
N GLU A 53 12.88 4.73 -9.38
CA GLU A 53 13.74 5.88 -9.68
C GLU A 53 14.89 5.99 -8.65
N PRO A 54 15.88 5.06 -8.65
CA PRO A 54 16.89 4.99 -7.60
C PRO A 54 17.75 6.26 -7.44
N SER A 55 17.86 7.06 -8.49
CA SER A 55 18.61 8.32 -8.51
C SER A 55 17.77 9.55 -8.15
N SER A 56 16.50 9.35 -7.77
CA SER A 56 15.60 10.46 -7.45
C SER A 56 16.08 11.23 -6.21
N PRO A 57 16.19 12.57 -6.27
CA PRO A 57 16.55 13.40 -5.13
C PRO A 57 15.47 13.38 -4.03
N THR A 58 14.28 12.86 -4.32
CA THR A 58 13.16 12.75 -3.38
C THR A 58 13.40 11.69 -2.31
N ILE A 59 14.19 10.63 -2.61
CA ILE A 59 14.46 9.53 -1.68
C ILE A 59 15.01 10.01 -0.32
N PRO A 60 16.09 10.82 -0.26
CA PRO A 60 16.59 11.32 1.02
C PRO A 60 15.57 12.22 1.76
N LEU A 61 14.73 12.97 1.03
CA LEU A 61 13.67 13.80 1.63
C LEU A 61 12.59 12.94 2.30
N LEU A 62 12.17 11.85 1.65
CA LEU A 62 11.21 10.90 2.23
C LEU A 62 11.79 10.20 3.45
N ARG A 63 13.07 9.81 3.42
CA ARG A 63 13.76 9.27 4.61
C ARG A 63 13.80 10.28 5.75
N GLN A 64 14.01 11.55 5.45
CA GLN A 64 14.00 12.59 6.46
C GLN A 64 12.59 12.78 7.03
N ALA A 65 11.56 12.85 6.18
CA ALA A 65 10.17 12.90 6.62
C ALA A 65 9.81 11.73 7.56
N GLU A 66 10.18 10.49 7.19
CA GLU A 66 9.96 9.30 8.02
C GLU A 66 10.59 9.41 9.43
N ARG A 67 11.79 10.00 9.54
CA ARG A 67 12.48 10.19 10.84
C ARG A 67 11.84 11.25 11.72
N LEU A 68 11.15 12.21 11.11
CA LEU A 68 10.52 13.33 11.81
C LEU A 68 9.13 12.96 12.34
N VAL A 69 8.44 12.00 11.70
CA VAL A 69 7.11 11.57 12.12
C VAL A 69 7.13 11.07 13.57
N GLY A 70 6.28 11.65 14.41
CA GLY A 70 6.09 11.24 15.80
C GLY A 70 6.99 11.96 16.81
N LYS A 71 8.01 12.69 16.36
CA LYS A 71 8.83 13.54 17.22
C LYS A 71 8.13 14.89 17.49
N ARG A 72 8.45 15.49 18.63
CA ARG A 72 8.06 16.86 18.94
C ARG A 72 8.94 17.84 18.15
N PHE A 73 8.39 19.00 17.82
CA PHE A 73 9.13 20.04 17.10
C PHE A 73 10.46 20.41 17.77
N SER A 74 10.48 20.51 19.11
CA SER A 74 11.69 20.79 19.89
C SER A 74 12.81 19.77 19.71
N GLU A 75 12.47 18.53 19.35
CA GLU A 75 13.43 17.44 19.13
C GLU A 75 14.03 17.49 17.72
N VAL A 76 13.38 18.17 16.78
CA VAL A 76 13.72 18.14 15.35
C VAL A 76 14.07 19.48 14.74
N ILE A 77 13.97 20.57 15.50
CA ILE A 77 14.26 21.93 15.00
C ILE A 77 15.67 22.06 14.40
N ASN A 78 16.63 21.25 14.85
CA ASN A 78 17.99 21.23 14.34
C ASN A 78 18.22 20.17 13.24
N GLU A 79 17.21 19.36 12.90
CA GLU A 79 17.32 18.34 11.85
C GLU A 79 17.07 18.91 10.44
N ILE A 80 16.44 20.08 10.32
CA ILE A 80 16.26 20.79 9.05
C ILE A 80 16.91 22.17 9.18
N PRO A 81 17.97 22.49 8.40
CA PRO A 81 18.59 23.80 8.43
C PRO A 81 17.59 24.92 8.10
N VAL A 82 17.62 26.01 8.86
CA VAL A 82 16.67 27.12 8.69
C VAL A 82 16.84 27.79 7.32
N GLU A 83 18.07 27.89 6.82
CA GLU A 83 18.37 28.48 5.52
C GLU A 83 17.80 27.65 4.36
N LEU A 84 17.57 26.35 4.59
CA LEU A 84 16.90 25.49 3.62
C LEU A 84 15.38 25.76 3.59
N LEU A 85 14.78 25.95 4.77
CA LEU A 85 13.36 26.30 4.87
C LEU A 85 13.07 27.65 4.21
N GLU A 86 13.89 28.67 4.49
CA GLU A 86 13.78 30.00 3.86
C GLU A 86 13.85 29.93 2.34
N LYS A 87 14.71 29.05 1.79
CA LYS A 87 14.81 28.86 0.34
C LYS A 87 13.57 28.22 -0.27
N TRP A 88 12.91 27.31 0.44
CA TRP A 88 11.69 26.68 -0.04
C TRP A 88 10.49 27.62 0.04
N ASP A 89 10.34 28.38 1.12
CA ASP A 89 9.27 29.38 1.26
C ASP A 89 9.37 30.47 0.18
N ALA A 90 10.58 30.83 -0.25
CA ALA A 90 10.79 31.81 -1.31
C ALA A 90 10.43 31.32 -2.74
N LEU A 91 10.13 30.02 -2.89
CA LEU A 91 9.72 29.41 -4.17
C LEU A 91 8.20 29.29 -4.33
N GLU A 92 7.42 29.52 -3.26
CA GLU A 92 5.95 29.65 -3.30
C GLU A 92 5.51 31.07 -3.69
#